data_AF-A0A835D456-F1
#
_entry.id   AF-A0A835D456-F1
#
_cell.length_a   1.000
_cell.length_b   1.000
_cell.length_c   1.000
_cell.angle_alpha   90.00
_cell.angle_beta   90.00
_cell.angle_gamma   90.00
#
_symmetry.space_group_name_H-M   'P 1'
#
loop_
_entity.id
_entity.type
_entity.pdbx_description
1 polymer ?
#
loop_
_entity_poly.entity_id
_entity_poly.type
_entity_poly.pdbx_seq_one_letter_code
_entity_poly.pdbx_strand_id
1 'polypeptide(L)'
;MGSSRDIAIGPVAVVSLLLGTLLQSEIDPADKDGYKRLAFTATFFAGITKFTLGFLRLGFLIDFLSHAAIVGFMAGATITIALQRLKGFLGIRNFTKKTDIVSVMRSVWGSQFIMGVSKKKNCAHDRLLLTCLLVVQLLSTNSCEAFDSCLQKALMALQLHRLVVFHKWLIRKLLWFFSHTHHGSIAEQVMLLENIGTSVLVAENQVRYVEKGINPPSVNEIYFTGDYLVKRFRIGIVVGMVALTEAVAIGRTFASMKDYQVDGNKELVALGAMNVIGSMASCYVATGSFSRSAVNYMAGCQTAVFNIVMSFVIFLTLKFFMPLFKYTPNAILSSIIISAVIGLIDFEAAILIWKIDKFDSVACMGAFIGVIFAFVEMGLLIAVRSLLHLVY
;
A
#
# COMPACT_ATOMS: atom_id res chain seq x y z
N MET A 1 5.98 -12.97 -15.31
CA MET A 1 5.85 -12.11 -16.50
C MET A 1 6.53 -10.77 -16.26
N GLY A 2 6.27 -10.11 -15.13
CA GLY A 2 7.02 -8.92 -14.71
C GLY A 2 8.48 -9.24 -14.36
N SER A 3 9.33 -8.22 -14.42
CA SER A 3 10.75 -8.26 -14.05
C SER A 3 11.00 -7.80 -12.62
N SER A 4 10.10 -7.00 -12.03
CA SER A 4 10.18 -6.55 -10.65
C SER A 4 9.93 -7.69 -9.67
N ARG A 5 10.87 -7.87 -8.71
CA ARG A 5 10.84 -9.00 -7.76
C ARG A 5 10.06 -8.68 -6.49
N ASP A 6 9.95 -7.40 -6.14
CA ASP A 6 9.43 -6.94 -4.85
C ASP A 6 8.07 -6.25 -4.95
N ILE A 7 7.63 -5.93 -6.17
CA ILE A 7 6.38 -5.22 -6.42
C ILE A 7 5.18 -6.09 -6.05
N ALA A 8 4.40 -5.62 -5.08
CA ALA A 8 3.15 -6.24 -4.66
C ALA A 8 2.01 -5.65 -5.46
N ILE A 9 1.24 -6.52 -6.13
CA ILE A 9 0.18 -6.10 -7.06
C ILE A 9 -1.18 -6.06 -6.35
N GLY A 10 -2.01 -5.06 -6.69
CA GLY A 10 -3.44 -5.07 -6.38
C GLY A 10 -4.12 -3.72 -6.55
N PRO A 11 -5.37 -3.58 -6.08
CA PRO A 11 -6.08 -2.31 -6.18
C PRO A 11 -5.47 -1.26 -5.25
N VAL A 12 -5.23 -0.07 -5.77
CA VAL A 12 -4.66 1.07 -5.06
C VAL A 12 -5.66 2.22 -5.01
N ALA A 13 -5.62 2.99 -3.93
CA ALA A 13 -6.59 4.04 -3.63
C ALA A 13 -6.65 5.13 -4.72
N VAL A 14 -5.50 5.55 -5.26
CA VAL A 14 -5.42 6.63 -6.26
C VAL A 14 -6.12 6.22 -7.55
N VAL A 15 -5.71 5.10 -8.14
CA VAL A 15 -6.32 4.55 -9.36
C VAL A 15 -7.80 4.22 -9.14
N SER A 16 -8.16 3.69 -7.97
CA SER A 16 -9.56 3.36 -7.66
C SER A 16 -10.43 4.60 -7.52
N LEU A 17 -9.90 5.67 -6.93
CA LEU A 17 -10.59 6.95 -6.81
C LEU A 17 -10.74 7.62 -8.17
N LEU A 18 -9.67 7.67 -8.96
CA LEU A 18 -9.69 8.23 -10.31
C LEU A 18 -10.72 7.51 -11.18
N LEU A 19 -10.66 6.17 -11.21
CA LEU A 19 -11.64 5.35 -11.91
C LEU A 19 -13.05 5.66 -11.40
N GLY A 20 -13.25 5.69 -10.07
CA GLY A 20 -14.55 6.03 -9.49
C GLY A 20 -15.09 7.40 -9.91
N THR A 21 -14.24 8.43 -9.94
CA THR A 21 -14.64 9.79 -10.36
C THR A 21 -15.01 9.86 -11.83
N LEU A 22 -14.26 9.18 -12.70
CA LEU A 22 -14.51 9.14 -14.14
C LEU A 22 -15.73 8.30 -14.51
N LEU A 23 -16.03 7.25 -13.73
CA LEU A 23 -17.25 6.46 -13.91
C LEU A 23 -18.48 7.25 -13.44
N GLN A 24 -18.39 7.93 -12.30
CA GLN A 24 -19.48 8.74 -11.74
C GLN A 24 -19.86 9.93 -12.62
N SER A 25 -18.93 10.45 -13.43
CA SER A 25 -19.26 11.51 -14.41
C SER A 25 -20.06 11.01 -15.61
N GLU A 26 -20.12 9.70 -15.84
CA GLU A 26 -20.77 9.11 -17.01
C GLU A 26 -22.05 8.35 -16.68
N ILE A 27 -22.11 7.67 -15.53
CA ILE A 27 -23.28 6.90 -15.08
C ILE A 27 -23.54 7.19 -13.62
N ASP A 28 -24.81 7.46 -13.30
CA ASP A 28 -25.25 7.65 -11.92
C ASP A 28 -25.02 6.37 -11.08
N PRO A 29 -24.48 6.48 -9.85
CA PRO A 29 -24.23 5.34 -8.97
C PRO A 29 -25.48 4.53 -8.58
N ALA A 30 -26.67 5.03 -8.87
CA ALA A 30 -27.94 4.37 -8.63
C ALA A 30 -28.12 3.13 -9.52
N ASP A 31 -27.61 3.17 -10.76
CA ASP A 31 -27.58 2.00 -11.65
C ASP A 31 -26.35 1.13 -11.36
N LYS A 32 -26.53 0.18 -10.42
CA LYS A 32 -25.45 -0.70 -9.95
C LYS A 32 -24.88 -1.59 -11.05
N ASP A 33 -25.71 -2.04 -11.98
CA ASP A 33 -25.29 -3.01 -12.99
C ASP A 33 -24.62 -2.30 -14.17
N GLY A 34 -25.16 -1.16 -14.61
CA GLY A 34 -24.50 -0.27 -15.57
C GLY A 34 -23.13 0.21 -15.07
N TYR A 35 -23.02 0.60 -13.80
CA TYR A 35 -21.77 1.05 -13.20
C TYR A 35 -20.70 -0.05 -13.16
N LYS A 36 -21.07 -1.28 -12.76
CA LYS A 36 -20.15 -2.44 -12.75
C LYS A 36 -19.66 -2.77 -14.16
N ARG A 37 -20.58 -2.84 -15.14
CA ARG A 37 -20.25 -3.07 -16.55
C ARG A 37 -19.25 -2.03 -17.05
N LEU A 38 -19.54 -0.75 -16.81
CA LEU A 38 -18.68 0.36 -17.22
C LEU A 38 -17.27 0.20 -16.64
N ALA A 39 -17.16 -0.15 -15.35
CA ALA A 39 -15.90 -0.31 -14.66
C ALA A 39 -15.06 -1.51 -15.15
N PHE A 40 -15.67 -2.67 -15.38
CA PHE A 40 -14.96 -3.85 -15.90
C PHE A 40 -14.49 -3.62 -17.33
N THR A 41 -15.34 -3.03 -18.18
CA THR A 41 -14.94 -2.73 -19.58
C THR A 41 -13.82 -1.67 -19.63
N ALA A 42 -13.88 -0.63 -18.80
CA ALA A 42 -12.81 0.36 -18.70
C ALA A 42 -11.50 -0.26 -18.20
N THR A 43 -11.59 -1.20 -17.25
CA THR A 43 -10.43 -1.96 -16.74
C THR A 43 -9.82 -2.84 -17.84
N PHE A 44 -10.65 -3.48 -18.65
CA PHE A 44 -10.21 -4.26 -19.81
C PHE A 44 -9.44 -3.40 -20.81
N PHE A 45 -9.98 -2.23 -21.19
CA PHE A 45 -9.28 -1.29 -22.09
C PHE A 45 -8.01 -0.70 -21.48
N ALA A 46 -7.98 -0.45 -20.17
CA ALA A 46 -6.77 -0.07 -19.46
C ALA A 46 -5.69 -1.16 -19.56
N GLY A 47 -6.08 -2.44 -19.45
CA GLY A 47 -5.20 -3.58 -19.64
C GLY A 47 -4.67 -3.70 -21.06
N ILE A 48 -5.54 -3.58 -22.07
CA ILE A 48 -5.14 -3.58 -23.49
C ILE A 48 -4.15 -2.46 -23.77
N THR A 49 -4.44 -1.24 -23.33
CA THR A 49 -3.56 -0.08 -23.57
C THR A 49 -2.15 -0.36 -23.06
N LYS A 50 -2.01 -0.84 -21.81
CA LYS A 50 -0.72 -1.21 -21.22
C LYS A 50 -0.02 -2.35 -21.97
N PHE A 51 -0.79 -3.39 -22.33
CA PHE A 51 -0.27 -4.53 -23.08
C PHE A 51 0.25 -4.11 -24.46
N THR A 52 -0.50 -3.28 -25.17
CA THR A 52 -0.11 -2.71 -26.47
C THR A 52 1.14 -1.85 -26.34
N LEU A 53 1.24 -1.00 -25.33
CA LEU A 53 2.46 -0.20 -25.07
C LEU A 53 3.68 -1.11 -24.84
N GLY A 54 3.51 -2.20 -24.08
CA GLY A 54 4.58 -3.19 -23.87
C GLY A 54 4.97 -3.95 -25.13
N PHE A 55 3.97 -4.33 -25.95
CA PHE A 55 4.20 -5.00 -27.23
C PHE A 55 4.93 -4.10 -28.25
N LEU A 56 4.57 -2.81 -28.29
CA LEU A 56 5.23 -1.78 -29.10
C LEU A 56 6.62 -1.39 -28.57
N ARG A 57 7.11 -2.06 -27.50
CA ARG A 57 8.39 -1.80 -26.85
C ARG A 57 8.57 -0.35 -26.38
N LEU A 58 7.47 0.29 -25.96
CA LEU A 58 7.48 1.66 -25.41
C LEU A 58 7.92 1.71 -23.94
N GLY A 59 8.62 0.69 -23.46
CA GLY A 59 9.20 0.61 -22.13
C GLY A 59 10.30 1.62 -21.86
N PHE A 60 10.84 2.31 -22.87
CA PHE A 60 11.79 3.41 -22.66
C PHE A 60 11.21 4.52 -21.78
N LEU A 61 9.88 4.68 -21.76
CA LEU A 61 9.18 5.66 -20.91
C LEU A 61 9.44 5.43 -19.40
N ILE A 62 9.94 4.24 -19.04
CA ILE A 62 10.19 3.78 -17.67
C ILE A 62 11.61 4.13 -17.20
N ASP A 63 12.55 4.37 -18.13
CA ASP A 63 13.94 4.65 -17.81
C ASP A 63 14.23 6.12 -17.50
N PHE A 64 13.25 7.02 -17.64
CA PHE A 64 13.40 8.46 -17.36
C PHE A 64 13.46 8.83 -15.87
N LEU A 65 13.33 7.84 -14.97
CA LEU A 65 13.43 8.03 -13.53
C LEU A 65 14.89 7.99 -13.09
N SER A 66 15.48 9.16 -12.83
CA SER A 66 16.81 9.26 -12.24
C SER A 66 16.83 8.74 -10.80
N HIS A 67 17.98 8.26 -10.35
CA HIS A 67 18.15 7.78 -8.97
C HIS A 67 17.77 8.88 -7.95
N ALA A 68 18.14 10.13 -8.21
CA ALA A 68 17.80 11.26 -7.35
C ALA A 68 16.28 11.53 -7.28
N ALA A 69 15.57 11.42 -8.41
CA ALA A 69 14.12 11.55 -8.43
C ALA A 69 13.43 10.43 -7.64
N ILE A 70 13.96 9.20 -7.70
CA ILE A 70 13.43 8.05 -6.94
C ILE A 70 13.57 8.28 -5.43
N VAL A 71 14.73 8.76 -4.95
CA VAL A 71 14.95 9.05 -3.52
C VAL A 71 13.97 10.11 -3.00
N GLY A 72 13.80 11.22 -3.75
CA GLY A 72 12.83 12.25 -3.41
C GLY A 72 11.38 11.76 -3.45
N PHE A 73 11.03 10.96 -4.45
CA PHE A 73 9.72 10.33 -4.60
C PHE A 73 9.39 9.40 -3.42
N MET A 74 10.34 8.56 -3.00
CA MET A 74 10.18 7.67 -1.84
C MET A 74 9.85 8.45 -0.56
N ALA A 75 10.63 9.49 -0.28
CA ALA A 75 10.42 10.31 0.91
C ALA A 75 9.04 10.98 0.89
N GLY A 76 8.64 11.56 -0.25
CA GLY A 76 7.32 12.20 -0.41
C GLY A 76 6.17 11.21 -0.31
N ALA A 77 6.30 10.04 -0.95
CA ALA A 77 5.29 8.98 -0.93
C ALA A 77 5.10 8.41 0.48
N THR A 78 6.20 8.14 1.20
CA THR A 78 6.17 7.65 2.58
C THR A 78 5.45 8.64 3.51
N ILE A 79 5.80 9.93 3.46
CA ILE A 79 5.17 10.96 4.29
C ILE A 79 3.67 11.06 3.97
N THR A 80 3.32 11.09 2.68
CA THR A 80 1.92 11.17 2.24
C THR A 80 1.11 9.96 2.70
N ILE A 81 1.66 8.75 2.58
CA ILE A 81 1.00 7.52 3.04
C ILE A 81 0.85 7.53 4.55
N ALA A 82 1.87 7.93 5.30
CA ALA A 82 1.80 8.03 6.76
C ALA A 82 0.69 9.00 7.20
N LEU A 83 0.61 10.17 6.57
CA LEU A 83 -0.44 11.16 6.83
C LEU A 83 -1.84 10.65 6.45
N GLN A 84 -1.97 9.92 5.34
CA GLN A 84 -3.25 9.32 4.94
C GLN A 84 -3.71 8.20 5.88
N ARG A 85 -2.78 7.50 6.56
CA ARG A 85 -3.09 6.49 7.57
C ARG A 85 -3.39 7.07 8.94
N LEU A 86 -2.96 8.29 9.21
CA LEU A 86 -3.25 8.99 10.46
C LEU A 86 -4.75 9.11 10.75
N LYS A 87 -5.61 9.21 9.72
CA LYS A 87 -7.08 9.23 9.90
C LYS A 87 -7.62 7.96 10.57
N GLY A 88 -7.07 6.79 10.20
CA GLY A 88 -7.48 5.50 10.75
C GLY A 88 -6.89 5.27 12.14
N PHE A 89 -5.76 5.91 12.42
CA PHE A 89 -5.13 5.95 13.74
C PHE A 89 -5.90 6.85 14.72
N LEU A 90 -6.38 8.01 14.28
CA LEU A 90 -7.13 8.99 15.09
C LEU A 90 -8.64 8.72 15.19
N GLY A 91 -9.18 7.76 14.43
CA GLY A 91 -10.61 7.39 14.51
C GLY A 91 -11.62 8.42 13.98
N ILE A 92 -11.17 9.45 13.24
CA ILE A 92 -12.03 10.57 12.80
C ILE A 92 -13.05 10.10 11.74
N ARG A 93 -14.36 10.31 12.01
CA ARG A 93 -15.47 9.82 11.14
C ARG A 93 -15.68 10.64 9.86
N ASN A 94 -15.40 11.94 9.88
CA ASN A 94 -15.56 12.83 8.72
C ASN A 94 -14.18 13.26 8.21
N PHE A 95 -13.58 12.44 7.35
CA PHE A 95 -12.32 12.75 6.69
C PHE A 95 -12.57 13.15 5.23
N THR A 96 -11.87 14.19 4.78
CA THR A 96 -11.96 14.68 3.40
C THR A 96 -11.73 13.57 2.38
N LYS A 97 -12.52 13.56 1.29
CA LYS A 97 -12.30 12.68 0.13
C LYS A 97 -11.15 13.17 -0.76
N LYS A 98 -10.70 14.42 -0.55
CA LYS A 98 -9.55 14.97 -1.25
C LYS A 98 -8.28 14.37 -0.68
N THR A 99 -7.36 14.09 -1.58
CA THR A 99 -6.08 13.42 -1.30
C THR A 99 -4.97 14.44 -1.00
N ASP A 100 -5.22 15.72 -1.31
CA ASP A 100 -4.31 16.84 -1.08
C ASP A 100 -3.89 16.93 0.39
N ILE A 101 -2.58 17.03 0.63
CA ILE A 101 -2.01 17.08 1.97
C ILE A 101 -2.50 18.30 2.76
N VAL A 102 -2.72 19.43 2.09
CA VAL A 102 -3.25 20.64 2.73
C VAL A 102 -4.66 20.39 3.24
N SER A 103 -5.47 19.64 2.50
CA SER A 103 -6.81 19.25 2.93
C SER A 103 -6.77 18.25 4.09
N VAL A 104 -5.81 17.31 4.05
CA VAL A 104 -5.55 16.33 5.12
C VAL A 104 -5.10 17.04 6.39
N MET A 105 -4.07 17.90 6.32
CA MET A 105 -3.55 18.68 7.45
C MET A 105 -4.60 19.62 8.01
N ARG A 106 -5.40 20.30 7.18
CA ARG A 106 -6.51 21.13 7.64
C ARG A 106 -7.58 20.30 8.34
N SER A 107 -7.88 19.10 7.85
CA SER A 107 -8.82 18.17 8.49
C SER A 107 -8.27 17.66 9.83
N VAL A 108 -6.98 17.35 9.91
CA VAL A 108 -6.31 16.91 11.15
C VAL A 108 -6.30 18.06 12.16
N TRP A 109 -5.87 19.26 11.78
CA TRP A 109 -5.81 20.43 12.65
C TRP A 109 -7.20 20.88 13.12
N GLY A 110 -8.19 20.87 12.22
CA GLY A 110 -9.59 21.16 12.56
C GLY A 110 -10.19 20.13 13.52
N SER A 111 -9.82 18.86 13.38
CA SER A 111 -10.26 17.80 14.31
C SER A 111 -9.57 17.87 15.67
N GLN A 112 -8.28 18.25 15.72
CA GLN A 112 -7.56 18.48 16.98
C GLN A 112 -8.11 19.70 17.73
N PHE A 113 -8.55 20.74 17.02
CA PHE A 113 -9.19 21.91 17.64
C PHE A 113 -10.55 21.57 18.28
N ILE A 114 -11.36 20.70 17.66
CA ILE A 114 -12.62 20.21 18.24
C ILE A 114 -12.37 19.27 19.44
N MET A 115 -11.33 18.43 19.39
CA MET A 115 -10.89 17.63 20.54
C MET A 115 -10.35 18.50 21.69
N GLY A 116 -9.79 19.67 21.40
CA GLY A 116 -9.32 20.63 22.41
C GLY A 116 -10.41 21.28 23.26
N VAL A 117 -11.66 21.31 22.77
CA VAL A 117 -12.81 21.89 23.52
C VAL A 117 -13.54 20.83 24.38
N SER A 118 -13.41 19.54 24.06
CA SER A 118 -14.06 18.47 24.82
C SER A 118 -13.08 17.79 25.78
N LYS A 119 -12.66 18.49 26.84
CA LYS A 119 -11.73 18.02 27.90
C LYS A 119 -12.29 16.89 28.80
N LYS A 120 -13.21 16.05 28.30
CA LYS A 120 -13.80 14.92 29.05
C LYS A 120 -14.28 13.77 28.15
N LYS A 121 -13.42 13.26 27.24
CA LYS A 121 -13.58 11.91 26.67
C LYS A 121 -12.23 11.18 26.58
N ASN A 122 -12.03 10.31 27.57
CA ASN A 122 -11.28 9.05 27.58
C ASN A 122 -9.74 9.06 27.38
N CYS A 123 -9.01 9.13 28.50
CA CYS A 123 -7.61 8.71 28.67
C CYS A 123 -7.31 7.23 28.33
N ALA A 124 -8.25 6.49 27.73
CA ALA A 124 -8.07 5.10 27.29
C ALA A 124 -7.63 5.01 25.82
N HIS A 125 -8.06 5.96 24.98
CA HIS A 125 -7.69 6.00 23.56
C HIS A 125 -6.21 6.37 23.38
N ASP A 126 -5.71 7.34 24.15
CA ASP A 126 -4.29 7.70 24.16
C ASP A 126 -3.40 6.58 24.70
N ARG A 127 -3.85 5.82 25.73
CA ARG A 127 -3.09 4.68 26.27
C ARG A 127 -3.03 3.49 25.32
N LEU A 128 -4.08 3.25 24.53
CA LEU A 128 -4.09 2.22 23.50
C LEU A 128 -3.22 2.60 22.29
N LEU A 129 -3.23 3.88 21.90
CA LEU A 129 -2.36 4.40 20.83
C LEU A 129 -0.89 4.41 21.27
N LEU A 130 -0.60 4.81 22.51
CA LEU A 130 0.76 4.76 23.07
C LEU A 130 1.25 3.31 23.19
N THR A 131 0.40 2.36 23.61
CA THR A 131 0.80 0.95 23.71
C THR A 131 0.96 0.29 22.34
N CYS A 132 0.12 0.60 21.35
CA CYS A 132 0.34 0.13 19.98
C CYS A 132 1.58 0.75 19.32
N LEU A 133 1.85 2.05 19.54
CA LEU A 133 3.08 2.71 19.08
C LEU A 133 4.32 2.18 19.80
N LEU A 134 4.25 1.97 21.12
CA LEU A 134 5.33 1.37 21.92
C LEU A 134 5.58 -0.08 21.54
N VAL A 135 4.56 -0.88 21.24
CA VAL A 135 4.71 -2.27 20.76
C VAL A 135 5.35 -2.29 19.37
N VAL A 136 4.98 -1.34 18.49
CA VAL A 136 5.60 -1.18 17.16
C VAL A 136 7.03 -0.65 17.25
N GLN A 137 7.30 0.29 18.15
CA GLN A 137 8.64 0.78 18.43
C GLN A 137 9.50 -0.31 19.09
N LEU A 138 8.98 -1.08 20.05
CA LEU A 138 9.68 -2.22 20.66
C LEU A 138 9.96 -3.35 19.66
N LEU A 139 9.07 -3.56 18.68
CA LEU A 139 9.33 -4.46 17.54
C LEU A 139 10.39 -3.91 16.58
N SER A 140 10.61 -2.59 16.56
CA SER A 140 11.54 -1.91 15.66
C SER A 140 12.90 -1.58 16.30
N THR A 141 13.01 -1.44 17.62
CA THR A 141 14.20 -0.84 18.28
C THR A 141 14.99 -1.77 19.20
N ASN A 142 14.56 -3.02 19.46
CA ASN A 142 15.36 -3.94 20.28
C ASN A 142 16.07 -5.00 19.43
N SER A 143 17.30 -4.65 19.04
CA SER A 143 18.45 -5.53 19.20
C SER A 143 18.40 -6.86 18.46
N CYS A 144 18.44 -6.78 17.12
CA CYS A 144 18.91 -7.89 16.29
C CYS A 144 20.42 -8.16 16.50
N GLU A 145 21.21 -7.27 17.12
CA GLU A 145 22.67 -7.40 17.04
C GLU A 145 23.35 -8.24 18.14
N ALA A 146 22.77 -8.39 19.34
CA ALA A 146 23.46 -9.08 20.44
C ALA A 146 23.18 -10.59 20.54
N PHE A 147 22.05 -11.08 20.04
CA PHE A 147 21.67 -12.50 20.16
C PHE A 147 22.01 -13.34 18.90
N ASP A 148 22.15 -12.70 17.73
CA ASP A 148 22.47 -13.38 16.48
C ASP A 148 23.89 -13.98 16.46
N SER A 149 24.87 -13.31 17.08
CA SER A 149 26.27 -13.78 17.04
C SER A 149 26.52 -15.12 17.75
N CYS A 150 25.73 -15.45 18.79
CA CYS A 150 25.91 -16.68 19.57
C CYS A 150 25.03 -17.83 19.04
N LEU A 151 23.81 -17.54 18.60
CA LEU A 151 22.88 -18.54 18.09
C LEU A 151 23.23 -18.99 16.66
N GLN A 152 23.80 -18.10 15.83
CA GLN A 152 24.23 -18.43 14.47
C GLN A 152 25.45 -19.35 14.45
N LYS A 153 26.33 -19.28 15.45
CA LYS A 153 27.44 -20.24 15.63
C LYS A 153 26.95 -21.61 16.12
N ALA A 154 25.88 -21.66 16.91
CA ALA A 154 25.30 -22.92 17.39
C ALA A 154 24.42 -23.64 16.34
N LEU A 155 23.72 -22.91 15.46
CA LEU A 155 22.80 -23.48 14.47
C LEU A 155 23.45 -23.91 13.13
N MET A 156 24.67 -23.46 12.82
CA MET A 156 25.41 -23.94 11.64
C MET A 156 25.80 -25.43 11.74
N ALA A 157 25.64 -26.06 12.92
CA ALA A 157 25.96 -27.47 13.16
C ALA A 157 24.83 -28.46 12.80
N LEU A 158 23.59 -28.02 12.53
CA LEU A 158 22.47 -28.91 12.18
C LEU A 158 21.73 -28.39 10.94
N GLN A 159 21.97 -29.02 9.79
CA GLN A 159 21.37 -28.70 8.48
C GLN A 159 19.83 -28.87 8.43
N LEU A 160 19.06 -27.99 9.08
CA LEU A 160 17.59 -28.00 9.01
C LEU A 160 16.99 -26.58 8.90
N HIS A 161 17.15 -25.95 7.74
CA HIS A 161 16.81 -24.53 7.53
C HIS A 161 15.31 -24.24 7.26
N ARG A 162 14.47 -25.24 6.94
CA ARG A 162 13.08 -25.00 6.49
C ARG A 162 11.98 -25.12 7.54
N LEU A 163 12.22 -25.76 8.68
CA LEU A 163 11.21 -26.00 9.72
C LEU A 163 11.24 -24.97 10.87
N VAL A 164 12.31 -24.19 10.99
CA VAL A 164 12.57 -23.31 12.15
C VAL A 164 11.74 -22.02 12.14
N VAL A 165 11.34 -21.49 10.97
CA VAL A 165 10.59 -20.21 10.90
C VAL A 165 9.16 -20.36 11.43
N PHE A 166 8.49 -21.45 11.08
CA PHE A 166 7.14 -21.74 11.58
C PHE A 166 7.17 -22.11 13.07
N HIS A 167 8.17 -22.88 13.48
CA HIS A 167 8.35 -23.27 14.88
C HIS A 167 8.74 -22.09 15.77
N LYS A 168 9.53 -21.11 15.30
CA LYS A 168 9.88 -19.88 16.04
C LYS A 168 8.65 -18.98 16.25
N TRP A 169 7.77 -18.86 15.26
CA TRP A 169 6.53 -18.09 15.42
C TRP A 169 5.55 -18.78 16.39
N LEU A 170 5.38 -20.10 16.29
CA LEU A 170 4.48 -20.89 17.14
C LEU A 170 4.99 -21.03 18.58
N ILE A 171 6.29 -21.29 18.78
CA ILE A 171 6.93 -21.33 20.11
C ILE A 171 6.86 -19.97 20.78
N ARG A 172 7.04 -18.85 20.06
CA ARG A 172 6.89 -17.50 20.64
C ARG A 172 5.45 -17.22 21.07
N LYS A 173 4.45 -17.71 20.33
CA LYS A 173 3.04 -17.62 20.71
C LYS A 173 2.69 -18.52 21.90
N LEU A 174 3.25 -19.72 21.97
CA LEU A 174 3.03 -20.66 23.07
C LEU A 174 3.78 -20.27 24.35
N LEU A 175 5.02 -19.76 24.25
CA LEU A 175 5.78 -19.20 25.39
C LEU A 175 5.13 -17.94 25.94
N TRP A 176 4.54 -17.09 25.08
CA TRP A 176 3.72 -15.96 25.52
C TRP A 176 2.48 -16.43 26.32
N PHE A 177 1.90 -17.58 25.94
CA PHE A 177 0.77 -18.20 26.64
C PHE A 177 1.19 -18.85 27.98
N PHE A 178 2.36 -19.49 28.05
CA PHE A 178 2.88 -20.10 29.28
C PHE A 178 3.48 -19.11 30.28
N SER A 179 3.98 -17.96 29.82
CA SER A 179 4.48 -16.90 30.71
C SER A 179 3.34 -16.16 31.45
N HIS A 180 2.08 -16.41 31.09
CA HIS A 180 0.90 -15.82 31.75
C HIS A 180 0.41 -16.59 32.99
N THR A 181 0.99 -17.76 33.33
CA THR A 181 0.51 -18.55 34.47
C THR A 181 1.22 -18.29 35.81
N HIS A 182 2.26 -17.44 35.85
CA HIS A 182 2.88 -17.05 37.12
C HIS A 182 3.24 -15.57 37.14
N HIS A 183 2.27 -14.72 37.48
CA HIS A 183 2.39 -13.59 38.42
C HIS A 183 1.06 -12.82 38.43
N GLY A 184 0.28 -13.04 39.50
CA GLY A 184 -1.12 -12.64 39.67
C GLY A 184 -1.39 -11.16 39.91
N SER A 185 -0.83 -10.27 39.10
CA SER A 185 -1.19 -8.83 39.12
C SER A 185 -1.59 -8.29 37.73
N ILE A 186 -1.14 -8.96 36.65
CA ILE A 186 -1.48 -8.58 35.27
C ILE A 186 -2.82 -9.20 34.82
N ALA A 187 -3.19 -10.37 35.35
CA ALA A 187 -4.45 -11.05 34.99
C ALA A 187 -5.70 -10.24 35.36
N GLU A 188 -5.66 -9.49 36.46
CA GLU A 188 -6.77 -8.64 36.91
C GLU A 188 -6.92 -7.37 36.06
N GLN A 189 -5.80 -6.85 35.53
CA GLN A 189 -5.81 -5.76 34.54
C GLN A 189 -6.20 -6.25 33.12
N VAL A 190 -5.85 -7.48 32.75
CA VAL A 190 -6.22 -8.09 31.46
C VAL A 190 -7.71 -8.48 31.42
N MET A 191 -8.27 -9.00 32.52
CA MET A 191 -9.72 -9.28 32.62
C MET A 191 -10.58 -7.99 32.58
N LEU A 192 -10.10 -6.88 33.15
CA LEU A 192 -10.74 -5.57 32.99
C LEU A 192 -10.56 -5.01 31.56
N LEU A 193 -9.43 -5.26 30.89
CA LEU A 193 -9.20 -4.92 29.48
C LEU A 193 -10.10 -5.73 28.52
N GLU A 194 -10.47 -6.96 28.86
CA GLU A 194 -11.35 -7.79 28.03
C GLU A 194 -12.83 -7.35 28.16
N ASN A 195 -13.26 -6.93 29.36
CA ASN A 195 -14.62 -6.44 29.61
C ASN A 195 -14.85 -4.98 29.16
N ILE A 196 -13.81 -4.13 29.17
CA ILE A 196 -13.86 -2.76 28.64
C ILE A 196 -13.56 -2.75 27.12
N GLY A 197 -12.70 -3.65 26.64
CA GLY A 197 -12.37 -3.79 25.22
C GLY A 197 -13.57 -4.23 24.39
N THR A 198 -14.41 -5.12 24.90
CA THR A 198 -15.61 -5.59 24.18
C THR A 198 -16.73 -4.56 24.07
N SER A 199 -16.81 -3.57 24.99
CA SER A 199 -17.85 -2.52 24.93
C SER A 199 -17.39 -1.24 24.20
N VAL A 200 -16.09 -0.92 24.20
CA VAL A 200 -15.54 0.28 23.54
C VAL A 200 -15.10 0.01 22.09
N LEU A 201 -14.63 -1.21 21.75
CA LEU A 201 -14.20 -1.54 20.38
C LEU A 201 -15.36 -1.79 19.40
N VAL A 202 -16.61 -1.85 19.89
CA VAL A 202 -17.80 -2.12 19.06
C VAL A 202 -18.34 -0.86 18.37
N ALA A 203 -17.99 0.35 18.84
CA ALA A 203 -18.71 1.56 18.43
C ALA A 203 -18.02 2.45 17.37
N GLU A 204 -16.75 2.21 17.01
CA GLU A 204 -16.01 3.18 16.19
C GLU A 204 -15.20 2.53 15.05
N ASN A 205 -15.74 2.69 13.82
CA ASN A 205 -15.14 2.35 12.53
C ASN A 205 -14.69 0.89 12.34
N GLN A 206 -15.64 -0.05 12.39
CA GLN A 206 -15.42 -1.42 11.91
C GLN A 206 -15.53 -1.52 10.38
N VAL A 207 -14.85 -2.52 9.80
CA VAL A 207 -15.01 -2.88 8.39
C VAL A 207 -16.46 -3.29 8.16
N ARG A 208 -17.15 -2.64 7.21
CA ARG A 208 -18.55 -2.97 6.88
C ARG A 208 -18.67 -4.43 6.45
N TYR A 209 -19.86 -5.01 6.61
CA TYR A 209 -20.13 -6.37 6.18
C TYR A 209 -19.76 -6.55 4.69
N VAL A 210 -18.92 -7.53 4.42
CA VAL A 210 -18.51 -7.94 3.06
C VAL A 210 -19.16 -9.28 2.77
N GLU A 211 -19.73 -9.43 1.58
CA GLU A 211 -20.32 -10.69 1.14
C GLU A 211 -19.25 -11.78 1.05
N LYS A 212 -19.55 -12.94 1.64
CA LYS A 212 -18.64 -14.09 1.66
C LYS A 212 -18.71 -14.81 0.32
N GLY A 213 -17.54 -15.00 -0.30
CA GLY A 213 -17.43 -15.81 -1.50
C GLY A 213 -16.45 -15.23 -2.51
N ILE A 214 -16.43 -15.87 -3.67
CA ILE A 214 -15.69 -15.41 -4.84
C ILE A 214 -16.71 -14.76 -5.76
N ASN A 215 -16.39 -13.60 -6.33
CA ASN A 215 -17.27 -12.97 -7.29
C ASN A 215 -17.43 -13.86 -8.53
N PRO A 216 -18.63 -13.92 -9.12
CA PRO A 216 -18.83 -14.62 -10.39
C PRO A 216 -17.94 -14.01 -11.49
N PRO A 217 -17.57 -14.79 -12.51
CA PRO A 217 -16.81 -14.29 -13.64
C PRO A 217 -17.61 -13.22 -14.39
N SER A 218 -16.97 -12.09 -14.72
CA SER A 218 -17.58 -10.94 -15.40
C SER A 218 -17.31 -10.93 -16.90
N VAL A 219 -16.94 -12.07 -17.49
CA VAL A 219 -16.69 -12.20 -18.94
C VAL A 219 -17.90 -11.70 -19.75
N ASN A 220 -19.11 -12.02 -19.29
CA ASN A 220 -20.36 -11.62 -19.96
C ASN A 220 -20.78 -10.17 -19.65
N GLU A 221 -20.08 -9.48 -18.75
CA GLU A 221 -20.35 -8.08 -18.37
C GLU A 221 -19.45 -7.08 -19.15
N ILE A 222 -18.54 -7.59 -19.99
CA ILE A 222 -17.68 -6.80 -20.86
C ILE A 222 -18.41 -6.59 -22.19
N TYR A 223 -18.97 -5.39 -22.37
CA TYR A 223 -19.70 -5.04 -23.60
C TYR A 223 -18.85 -4.19 -24.52
N PHE A 224 -18.68 -4.69 -25.75
CA PHE A 224 -18.00 -3.98 -26.84
C PHE A 224 -18.94 -3.16 -27.72
N THR A 225 -20.24 -3.14 -27.40
CA THR A 225 -21.29 -2.52 -28.23
C THR A 225 -22.08 -1.48 -27.42
N GLY A 226 -22.43 -0.36 -28.07
CA GLY A 226 -23.30 0.69 -27.54
C GLY A 226 -22.64 2.08 -27.41
N ASP A 227 -23.47 3.11 -27.15
CA ASP A 227 -23.06 4.52 -27.12
C ASP A 227 -21.96 4.85 -26.09
N TYR A 228 -21.83 4.03 -25.05
CA TYR A 228 -20.83 4.20 -24.00
C TYR A 228 -19.46 3.58 -24.34
N LEU A 229 -19.26 2.96 -25.50
CA LEU A 229 -18.00 2.30 -25.86
C LEU A 229 -16.82 3.29 -25.90
N VAL A 230 -17.00 4.41 -26.60
CA VAL A 230 -15.95 5.45 -26.74
C VAL A 230 -15.59 6.05 -25.38
N LYS A 231 -16.60 6.24 -24.52
CA LYS A 231 -16.43 6.72 -23.14
C LYS A 231 -15.60 5.73 -22.32
N ARG A 232 -15.94 4.44 -22.35
CA ARG A 232 -15.19 3.36 -21.66
C ARG A 232 -13.74 3.28 -22.13
N PHE A 233 -13.52 3.39 -23.43
CA PHE A 233 -12.20 3.38 -24.02
C PHE A 233 -11.36 4.57 -23.53
N ARG A 234 -11.92 5.79 -23.56
CA ARG A 234 -11.25 7.00 -23.06
C ARG A 234 -10.88 6.89 -21.58
N ILE A 235 -11.81 6.43 -20.74
CA ILE A 235 -11.55 6.22 -19.31
C ILE A 235 -10.46 5.16 -19.12
N GLY A 236 -10.54 4.06 -19.86
CA GLY A 236 -9.55 2.98 -19.82
C GLY A 236 -8.14 3.45 -20.15
N ILE A 237 -7.97 4.31 -21.17
CA ILE A 237 -6.67 4.89 -21.53
C ILE A 237 -6.14 5.75 -20.38
N VAL A 238 -6.95 6.68 -19.86
CA VAL A 238 -6.51 7.62 -18.81
C VAL A 238 -6.12 6.86 -17.54
N VAL A 239 -6.99 5.99 -17.05
CA VAL A 239 -6.73 5.19 -15.84
C VAL A 239 -5.60 4.20 -16.07
N GLY A 240 -5.48 3.65 -17.28
CA GLY A 240 -4.41 2.75 -17.69
C GLY A 240 -3.04 3.42 -17.64
N MET A 241 -2.90 4.62 -18.19
CA MET A 241 -1.66 5.39 -18.16
C MET A 241 -1.26 5.76 -16.73
N VAL A 242 -2.20 6.27 -15.94
CA VAL A 242 -1.95 6.60 -14.53
C VAL A 242 -1.47 5.37 -13.74
N ALA A 243 -2.19 4.25 -13.88
CA ALA A 243 -1.83 3.02 -13.19
C ALA A 243 -0.47 2.45 -13.65
N LEU A 244 -0.11 2.63 -14.92
CA LEU A 244 1.20 2.24 -15.46
C LEU A 244 2.31 3.06 -14.81
N THR A 245 2.15 4.38 -14.79
CA THR A 245 3.11 5.31 -14.21
C THR A 245 3.36 5.03 -12.72
N GLU A 246 2.30 4.73 -11.96
CA GLU A 246 2.41 4.37 -10.55
C GLU A 246 3.16 3.03 -10.34
N ALA A 247 2.79 1.98 -11.08
CA ALA A 247 3.45 0.68 -10.97
C ALA A 247 4.95 0.77 -11.29
N VAL A 248 5.29 1.53 -12.33
CA VAL A 248 6.67 1.75 -12.76
C VAL A 248 7.47 2.49 -11.70
N ALA A 249 6.93 3.59 -11.15
CA ALA A 249 7.60 4.34 -10.10
C ALA A 249 7.90 3.45 -8.90
N ILE A 250 6.95 2.62 -8.48
CA ILE A 250 7.13 1.66 -7.38
C ILE A 250 8.14 0.57 -7.74
N GLY A 251 8.04 -0.02 -8.94
CA GLY A 251 8.95 -1.05 -9.41
C GLY A 251 10.41 -0.58 -9.41
N ARG A 252 10.66 0.62 -9.95
CA ARG A 252 12.00 1.26 -9.97
C ARG A 252 12.48 1.63 -8.57
N THR A 253 11.56 2.10 -7.71
CA THR A 253 11.84 2.42 -6.31
C THR A 253 12.45 1.22 -5.57
N PHE A 254 11.77 0.07 -5.57
CA PHE A 254 12.27 -1.13 -4.88
C PHE A 254 13.46 -1.78 -5.59
N ALA A 255 13.56 -1.61 -6.90
CA ALA A 255 14.71 -2.09 -7.66
C ALA A 255 16.00 -1.33 -7.36
N SER A 256 15.89 -0.01 -7.17
CA SER A 256 16.99 0.86 -6.76
C SER A 256 17.55 0.47 -5.39
N MET A 257 16.67 0.09 -4.44
CA MET A 257 17.11 -0.34 -3.10
C MET A 257 17.90 -1.65 -3.08
N LYS A 258 17.65 -2.54 -4.05
CA LYS A 258 18.28 -3.87 -4.16
C LYS A 258 19.26 -3.99 -5.32
N ASP A 259 19.57 -2.87 -5.96
CA ASP A 259 20.48 -2.76 -7.10
C ASP A 259 20.23 -3.81 -8.20
N TYR A 260 18.98 -3.91 -8.65
CA TYR A 260 18.64 -4.73 -9.83
C TYR A 260 17.93 -3.91 -10.89
N GLN A 261 18.00 -4.39 -12.13
CA GLN A 261 17.40 -3.72 -13.28
C GLN A 261 15.97 -4.23 -13.53
N VAL A 262 15.05 -3.29 -13.74
CA VAL A 262 13.65 -3.56 -14.11
C VAL A 262 13.52 -3.33 -15.61
N ASP A 263 13.11 -4.37 -16.33
CA ASP A 263 12.77 -4.32 -17.74
C ASP A 263 11.35 -3.76 -17.90
N GLY A 264 11.28 -2.52 -18.40
CA GLY A 264 10.02 -1.81 -18.59
C GLY A 264 9.06 -2.51 -19.54
N ASN A 265 9.55 -3.13 -20.63
CA ASN A 265 8.68 -3.80 -21.59
C ASN A 265 7.99 -5.02 -20.97
N LYS A 266 8.73 -5.80 -20.17
CA LYS A 266 8.18 -6.94 -19.43
C LYS A 266 7.16 -6.52 -18.39
N GLU A 267 7.42 -5.41 -17.68
CA GLU A 267 6.45 -4.84 -16.73
C GLU A 267 5.17 -4.39 -17.43
N LEU A 268 5.26 -3.68 -18.56
CA LEU A 268 4.10 -3.22 -19.33
C LEU A 268 3.21 -4.38 -19.78
N VAL A 269 3.82 -5.42 -20.36
CA VAL A 269 3.09 -6.62 -20.80
C VAL A 269 2.46 -7.34 -19.61
N ALA A 270 3.16 -7.46 -18.49
CA ALA A 270 2.65 -8.12 -17.29
C ALA A 270 1.47 -7.36 -16.66
N LEU A 271 1.62 -6.04 -16.49
CA LEU A 271 0.59 -5.14 -15.94
C LEU A 271 -0.64 -5.03 -16.86
N GLY A 272 -0.43 -5.11 -18.17
CA GLY A 272 -1.52 -5.18 -19.14
C GLY A 272 -2.28 -6.50 -19.05
N ALA A 273 -1.56 -7.63 -19.16
CA ALA A 273 -2.13 -8.97 -19.11
C ALA A 273 -2.93 -9.22 -17.81
N MET A 274 -2.39 -8.81 -16.65
CA MET A 274 -3.10 -8.96 -15.37
C MET A 274 -4.41 -8.17 -15.30
N ASN A 275 -4.50 -7.00 -15.95
CA ASN A 275 -5.70 -6.16 -15.91
C ASN A 275 -6.75 -6.65 -16.91
N VAL A 276 -6.30 -7.18 -18.07
CA VAL A 276 -7.18 -7.89 -19.00
C VAL A 276 -7.80 -9.11 -18.31
N ILE A 277 -6.97 -10.01 -17.77
CA ILE A 277 -7.45 -11.22 -17.08
C ILE A 277 -8.26 -10.85 -15.82
N GLY A 278 -7.81 -9.86 -15.06
CA GLY A 278 -8.48 -9.39 -13.86
C GLY A 278 -9.88 -8.82 -14.13
N SER A 279 -10.05 -8.09 -15.23
CA SER A 279 -11.37 -7.56 -15.62
C SER A 279 -12.39 -8.65 -15.92
N MET A 280 -11.95 -9.83 -16.37
CA MET A 280 -12.79 -11.02 -16.60
C MET A 280 -13.16 -11.74 -15.30
N ALA A 281 -12.38 -11.52 -14.24
CA ALA A 281 -12.54 -12.09 -12.90
C ALA A 281 -13.17 -11.10 -11.90
N SER A 282 -13.83 -10.06 -12.39
CA SER A 282 -14.55 -9.05 -11.57
C SER A 282 -13.64 -8.17 -10.71
N CYS A 283 -12.41 -7.92 -11.18
CA CYS A 283 -11.48 -6.97 -10.58
C CYS A 283 -11.52 -5.61 -11.31
N TYR A 284 -11.39 -4.54 -10.54
CA TYR A 284 -11.09 -3.21 -11.05
C TYR A 284 -9.59 -3.09 -11.37
N VAL A 285 -9.20 -1.96 -11.98
CA VAL A 285 -7.79 -1.70 -12.33
C VAL A 285 -6.87 -1.89 -11.13
N ALA A 286 -5.95 -2.84 -11.28
CA ALA A 286 -4.91 -3.16 -10.32
C ALA A 286 -3.56 -2.64 -10.83
N THR A 287 -2.70 -2.29 -9.87
CA THR A 287 -1.37 -1.73 -10.10
C THR A 287 -0.40 -2.15 -8.98
N GLY A 288 0.84 -1.69 -9.01
CA GLY A 288 1.78 -1.85 -7.91
C GLY A 288 1.33 -1.06 -6.68
N SER A 289 1.42 -1.66 -5.50
CA SER A 289 1.05 -1.02 -4.23
C SER A 289 2.28 -0.70 -3.39
N PHE A 290 2.51 0.58 -3.11
CA PHE A 290 3.65 1.03 -2.32
C PHE A 290 3.65 0.39 -0.91
N SER A 291 2.55 0.49 -0.17
CA SER A 291 2.46 -0.05 1.20
C SER A 291 2.62 -1.58 1.28
N ARG A 292 2.07 -2.33 0.31
CA ARG A 292 2.19 -3.80 0.33
C ARG A 292 3.60 -4.25 -0.05
N SER A 293 4.21 -3.56 -1.01
CA SER A 293 5.59 -3.80 -1.42
C SER A 293 6.55 -3.46 -0.28
N ALA A 294 6.29 -2.39 0.48
CA ALA A 294 7.04 -2.00 1.67
C ALA A 294 7.05 -3.11 2.74
N VAL A 295 5.88 -3.65 3.08
CA VAL A 295 5.76 -4.76 4.05
C VAL A 295 6.50 -5.99 3.55
N ASN A 296 6.40 -6.30 2.26
CA ASN A 296 7.08 -7.43 1.65
C ASN A 296 8.61 -7.27 1.63
N TYR A 297 9.08 -6.05 1.38
CA TYR A 297 10.49 -5.67 1.43
C TYR A 297 11.05 -5.82 2.85
N MET A 298 10.35 -5.27 3.86
CA MET A 298 10.69 -5.39 5.28
C MET A 298 10.67 -6.85 5.76
N ALA A 299 9.84 -7.70 5.16
CA ALA A 299 9.81 -9.14 5.43
C ALA A 299 10.99 -9.93 4.81
N GLY A 300 11.88 -9.28 4.06
CA GLY A 300 13.07 -9.91 3.46
C GLY A 300 12.78 -10.77 2.24
N CYS A 301 11.65 -10.57 1.55
CA CYS A 301 11.32 -11.35 0.35
C CYS A 301 12.27 -11.04 -0.80
N GLN A 302 12.69 -12.05 -1.57
CA GLN A 302 13.68 -11.88 -2.65
C GLN A 302 13.16 -12.27 -4.05
N THR A 303 12.00 -12.93 -4.14
CA THR A 303 11.48 -13.47 -5.40
C THR A 303 10.01 -13.12 -5.57
N ALA A 304 9.56 -12.96 -6.81
CA ALA A 304 8.16 -12.66 -7.15
C ALA A 304 7.16 -13.77 -6.77
N VAL A 305 7.64 -14.93 -6.30
CA VAL A 305 6.80 -16.04 -5.81
C VAL A 305 5.89 -15.60 -4.66
N PHE A 306 6.29 -14.58 -3.89
CA PHE A 306 5.47 -14.02 -2.82
C PHE A 306 4.09 -13.55 -3.31
N ASN A 307 3.96 -13.04 -4.53
CA ASN A 307 2.67 -12.63 -5.09
C ASN A 307 1.74 -13.82 -5.31
N ILE A 308 2.28 -15.00 -5.64
CA ILE A 308 1.51 -16.26 -5.75
C ILE A 308 1.03 -16.69 -4.37
N VAL A 309 1.93 -16.67 -3.38
CA VAL A 309 1.60 -17.02 -1.99
C VAL A 309 0.54 -16.08 -1.44
N MET A 310 0.69 -14.76 -1.62
CA MET A 310 -0.31 -13.77 -1.21
C MET A 310 -1.66 -13.99 -1.87
N SER A 311 -1.68 -14.30 -3.18
CA SER A 311 -2.94 -14.57 -3.89
C SER A 311 -3.67 -15.79 -3.34
N PHE A 312 -2.93 -16.87 -3.03
CA PHE A 312 -3.49 -18.06 -2.39
C PHE A 312 -4.01 -17.79 -0.98
N VAL A 313 -3.25 -17.03 -0.18
CA VAL A 313 -3.68 -16.60 1.16
C VAL A 313 -4.93 -15.74 1.08
N ILE A 314 -5.01 -14.77 0.17
CA ILE A 314 -6.20 -13.92 -0.03
C ILE A 314 -7.40 -14.78 -0.42
N PHE A 315 -7.23 -15.74 -1.33
CA PHE A 315 -8.29 -16.67 -1.71
C PHE A 315 -8.84 -17.46 -0.51
N LEU A 316 -7.95 -18.04 0.30
CA LEU A 316 -8.34 -18.77 1.53
C LEU A 316 -9.03 -17.83 2.54
N THR A 317 -8.53 -16.59 2.61
CA THR A 317 -9.06 -15.55 3.49
C THR A 317 -10.50 -15.18 3.14
N LEU A 318 -10.79 -14.98 1.85
CA LEU A 318 -12.14 -14.69 1.36
C LEU A 318 -13.11 -15.86 1.60
N LYS A 319 -12.65 -17.11 1.44
CA LYS A 319 -13.49 -18.30 1.59
C LYS A 319 -13.74 -18.71 3.05
N PHE A 320 -12.75 -18.57 3.93
CA PHE A 320 -12.82 -19.10 5.30
C PHE A 320 -12.79 -18.02 6.38
N PHE A 321 -11.87 -17.06 6.27
CA PHE A 321 -11.55 -16.12 7.35
C PHE A 321 -12.34 -14.80 7.31
N MET A 322 -13.17 -14.55 6.31
CA MET A 322 -13.97 -13.33 6.21
C MET A 322 -14.74 -12.91 7.48
N PRO A 323 -15.40 -13.81 8.26
CA PRO A 323 -16.08 -13.40 9.50
C PRO A 323 -15.12 -12.85 10.57
N LEU A 324 -13.84 -13.19 10.51
CA LEU A 324 -12.83 -12.72 11.47
C LEU A 324 -12.45 -11.24 11.23
N PHE A 325 -12.52 -10.76 9.99
CA PHE A 325 -12.13 -9.38 9.64
C PHE A 325 -13.10 -8.31 10.15
N LYS A 326 -14.33 -8.70 10.52
CA LYS A 326 -15.30 -7.76 11.13
C LYS A 326 -14.72 -7.10 12.39
N TYR A 327 -13.95 -7.85 13.16
CA TYR A 327 -13.38 -7.41 14.44
C TYR A 327 -12.06 -6.65 14.30
N THR A 328 -11.55 -6.44 13.09
CA THR A 328 -10.25 -5.81 12.90
C THR A 328 -10.38 -4.28 12.98
N PRO A 329 -9.78 -3.62 13.99
CA PRO A 329 -9.85 -2.17 14.11
C PRO A 329 -8.96 -1.48 13.06
N ASN A 330 -9.45 -0.39 12.49
CA ASN A 330 -8.71 0.40 11.50
C ASN A 330 -7.40 1.01 12.04
N ALA A 331 -7.29 1.19 13.35
CA ALA A 331 -6.08 1.68 14.00
C ALA A 331 -4.89 0.71 13.86
N ILE A 332 -5.13 -0.60 13.98
CA ILE A 332 -4.08 -1.62 13.84
C ILE A 332 -3.56 -1.65 12.39
N LEU A 333 -4.46 -1.61 11.40
CA LEU A 333 -4.09 -1.55 9.98
C LEU A 333 -3.26 -0.30 9.66
N SER A 334 -3.61 0.84 10.26
CA SER A 334 -2.88 2.10 10.06
C SER A 334 -1.48 2.04 10.68
N SER A 335 -1.36 1.47 11.87
CA SER A 335 -0.08 1.31 12.58
C SER A 335 0.91 0.44 11.82
N ILE A 336 0.47 -0.72 11.32
CA ILE A 336 1.31 -1.64 10.52
C ILE A 336 1.83 -0.95 9.26
N ILE A 337 0.97 -0.19 8.57
CA ILE A 337 1.36 0.51 7.34
C ILE A 337 2.37 1.61 7.63
N ILE A 338 2.14 2.43 8.67
CA ILE A 338 3.07 3.51 9.07
C ILE A 338 4.44 2.93 9.41
N SER A 339 4.50 1.86 10.20
CA SER A 339 5.74 1.17 10.54
C SER A 339 6.50 0.67 9.31
N ALA A 340 5.79 0.10 8.33
CA ALA A 340 6.42 -0.44 7.13
C ALA A 340 6.96 0.64 6.17
N VAL A 341 6.30 1.79 6.07
CA VAL A 341 6.72 2.83 5.10
C VAL A 341 7.85 3.72 5.63
N ILE A 342 7.93 3.96 6.95
CA ILE A 342 8.98 4.82 7.54
C ILE A 342 10.38 4.28 7.22
N GLY A 343 10.55 2.95 7.21
CA GLY A 343 11.83 2.30 6.88
C GLY A 343 12.29 2.45 5.43
N LEU A 344 11.49 3.07 4.55
CA LEU A 344 11.85 3.30 3.15
C LEU A 344 12.52 4.66 2.90
N ILE A 345 12.59 5.54 3.89
CA ILE A 345 13.22 6.85 3.72
C ILE A 345 14.73 6.69 3.88
N ASP A 346 15.45 6.95 2.79
CA ASP A 346 16.92 6.99 2.78
C ASP A 346 17.42 8.43 2.93
N PHE A 347 17.61 8.86 4.18
CA PHE A 347 18.13 10.19 4.49
C PHE A 347 19.60 10.35 4.09
N GLU A 348 20.37 9.27 4.12
CA GLU A 348 21.79 9.30 3.80
C GLU A 348 21.98 9.55 2.30
N ALA A 349 21.24 8.84 1.44
CA ALA A 349 21.23 9.09 0.00
C ALA A 349 20.81 10.53 -0.33
N ALA A 350 19.80 11.07 0.36
CA ALA A 350 19.34 12.45 0.13
C ALA A 350 20.44 13.48 0.47
N ILE A 351 21.14 13.30 1.59
CA ILE A 351 22.26 14.17 2.00
C ILE A 351 23.45 14.00 1.04
N LEU A 352 23.72 12.78 0.58
CA LEU A 352 24.79 12.50 -0.37
C LEU A 352 24.54 13.19 -1.71
N ILE A 353 23.33 13.07 -2.26
CA ILE A 353 22.94 13.76 -3.51
C ILE A 353 23.09 15.28 -3.36
N TRP A 354 22.68 15.86 -2.23
CA TRP A 354 22.85 17.29 -1.95
C TRP A 354 24.31 17.75 -1.97
N LYS A 355 25.24 16.90 -1.53
CA LYS A 355 26.69 17.22 -1.50
C LYS A 355 27.37 17.02 -2.85
N ILE A 356 26.93 16.06 -3.65
CA ILE A 356 27.58 15.70 -4.92
C ILE A 356 27.16 16.66 -6.04
N ASP A 357 25.86 16.74 -6.33
CA ASP A 357 25.37 17.52 -7.46
C ASP A 357 24.11 18.29 -7.08
N LYS A 358 24.20 19.62 -7.18
CA LYS A 358 23.09 20.52 -6.91
C LYS A 358 21.95 20.36 -7.90
N PHE A 359 22.21 19.95 -9.14
CA PHE A 359 21.18 19.76 -10.16
C PHE A 359 20.33 18.52 -9.88
N ASP A 360 20.96 17.39 -9.57
CA ASP A 360 20.25 16.19 -9.10
C ASP A 360 19.51 16.43 -7.78
N SER A 361 20.06 17.29 -6.92
CA SER A 361 19.38 17.71 -5.70
C SER A 361 18.08 18.48 -5.97
N VAL A 362 18.04 19.33 -7.01
CA VAL A 362 16.81 20.01 -7.45
C VAL A 362 15.78 19.01 -7.95
N ALA A 363 16.19 17.98 -8.71
CA ALA A 363 15.29 16.92 -9.16
C ALA A 363 14.73 16.11 -7.98
N CYS A 364 15.56 15.78 -6.98
CA CYS A 364 15.14 15.12 -5.75
C CYS A 364 14.13 15.96 -4.95
N MET A 365 14.44 17.25 -4.73
CA MET A 365 13.55 18.18 -4.02
C MET A 365 12.24 18.42 -4.79
N GLY A 366 12.32 18.54 -6.11
CA GLY A 366 11.16 18.68 -7.00
C GLY A 366 10.24 17.47 -6.94
N ALA A 367 10.80 16.25 -6.96
CA ALA A 367 10.04 15.01 -6.77
C ALA A 367 9.37 14.97 -5.38
N PHE A 368 10.12 15.29 -4.32
CA PHE A 368 9.62 15.31 -2.94
C PHE A 368 8.44 16.28 -2.76
N ILE A 369 8.62 17.54 -3.16
CA ILE A 369 7.61 18.59 -3.08
C ILE A 369 6.42 18.25 -3.99
N GLY A 370 6.68 17.80 -5.21
CA GLY A 370 5.64 17.47 -6.17
C GLY A 370 4.71 16.36 -5.68
N VAL A 371 5.26 15.29 -5.07
CA VAL A 371 4.46 14.21 -4.49
C VAL A 371 3.62 14.71 -3.31
N ILE A 372 4.17 15.57 -2.45
CA ILE A 372 3.50 16.12 -1.27
C ILE A 372 2.32 17.04 -1.67
N PHE A 373 2.51 17.92 -2.66
CA PHE A 373 1.54 18.98 -2.96
C PHE A 373 0.58 18.67 -4.11
N ALA A 374 0.98 17.88 -5.10
CA ALA A 374 0.26 17.79 -6.38
C ALA A 374 -0.16 16.36 -6.77
N PHE A 375 -0.11 15.38 -5.85
CA PHE A 375 -0.21 13.93 -6.07
C PHE A 375 1.06 13.28 -6.65
N VAL A 376 1.17 11.98 -6.39
CA VAL A 376 2.22 11.05 -6.86
C VAL A 376 2.50 11.20 -8.36
N GLU A 377 1.46 11.37 -9.17
CA GLU A 377 1.54 11.49 -10.64
C GLU A 377 2.18 12.81 -11.09
N MET A 378 1.76 13.94 -10.52
CA MET A 378 2.34 15.24 -10.85
C MET A 378 3.75 15.37 -10.31
N GLY A 379 4.04 14.77 -9.14
CA GLY A 379 5.41 14.71 -8.61
C GLY A 379 6.37 14.03 -9.57
N LEU A 380 5.95 12.94 -10.20
CA LEU A 380 6.76 12.28 -11.23
C LEU A 380 6.91 13.15 -12.49
N LEU A 381 5.83 13.76 -12.97
CA LEU A 381 5.88 14.63 -14.16
C LEU A 381 6.80 15.84 -13.95
N ILE A 382 6.77 16.44 -12.76
CA ILE A 382 7.67 17.54 -12.39
C ILE A 382 9.13 17.06 -12.39
N ALA A 383 9.40 15.90 -11.79
CA ALA A 383 10.75 15.34 -11.73
C ALA A 383 11.33 15.04 -13.13
N VAL A 384 10.53 14.44 -14.01
CA VAL A 384 10.93 14.17 -15.40
C VAL A 384 11.13 15.48 -16.16
N ARG A 385 10.25 16.47 -15.98
CA ARG A 385 10.38 17.78 -16.64
C ARG A 385 11.64 18.53 -16.18
N SER A 386 11.96 18.48 -14.88
CA SER A 386 13.19 19.07 -14.36
C SER A 386 14.43 18.39 -14.93
N LEU A 387 14.39 17.07 -15.13
CA LEU A 387 15.49 16.32 -15.74
C LEU A 387 15.64 16.68 -17.23
N LEU A 388 14.52 16.79 -17.95
CA LEU A 388 14.53 17.10 -19.39
C LEU A 388 15.09 18.51 -19.67
N HIS A 389 14.79 19.47 -18.81
CA HIS A 389 15.31 20.84 -18.88
C HIS A 389 16.79 20.95 -18.46
N LEU A 390 17.38 19.88 -17.91
CA LEU A 390 18.83 19.81 -17.66
C LEU A 390 19.58 19.17 -18.82
N VAL A 391 18.89 18.38 -19.66
CA VAL A 391 19.45 17.71 -20.84
C VAL A 391 19.42 18.62 -22.07
N TYR A 392 18.44 19.54 -22.15
CA TYR A 392 18.30 20.58 -23.19
C TYR A 392 18.44 21.96 -22.56
#